data_AF-A0A661E116-F1
#
_entry.id   AF-A0A661E116-F1
#
_cell.length_a   1.000
_cell.length_b   1.000
_cell.length_c   1.000
_cell.angle_alpha   90.00
_cell.angle_beta   90.00
_cell.angle_gamma   90.00
#
_symmetry.space_group_name_H-M   'P 1'
#
loop_
_entity.id
_entity.type
_entity.pdbx_description
1 polymer ?
#
loop_
_entity_poly.entity_id
_entity_poly.type
_entity_poly.pdbx_seq_one_letter_code
_entity_poly.pdbx_strand_id
1 'polypeptide(L)'
;MAAIPTWTILGGGYQSYLKGDYQAAFEEWLPLAELGDIEAQYNLGVMYDEGTSVAQDLGKAADWYRMAAEQGFVDAQANLGLMYYQGQGVSCDREQAAHWLQLA
;
A
#
# COMPACT_ATOMS: atom_id res chain seq x y z
N MET A 1 1.82 -2.43 -25.59
CA MET A 1 1.57 -3.22 -24.36
C MET A 1 2.78 -4.11 -24.15
N ALA A 2 3.70 -3.71 -23.27
CA ALA A 2 4.87 -4.52 -22.96
C ALA A 2 4.43 -5.69 -22.07
N ALA A 3 4.74 -6.92 -22.49
CA ALA A 3 4.48 -8.10 -21.69
C ALA A 3 5.39 -8.06 -20.45
N ILE A 4 4.79 -8.02 -19.26
CA ILE A 4 5.54 -8.09 -18.01
C ILE A 4 6.21 -9.48 -17.97
N PRO A 5 7.55 -9.56 -17.81
CA PRO A 5 8.23 -10.84 -17.78
C PRO A 5 7.69 -11.73 -16.65
N THR A 6 7.54 -13.02 -16.92
CA THR A 6 6.98 -14.00 -15.96
C THR A 6 7.83 -14.18 -14.70
N TRP A 7 9.10 -13.75 -14.70
CA TRP A 7 9.94 -13.71 -13.49
C TRP A 7 9.62 -12.54 -12.55
N THR A 8 8.91 -11.51 -13.01
CA THR A 8 8.47 -10.36 -12.20
C THR A 8 7.27 -10.73 -11.30
N ILE A 9 6.50 -11.77 -11.65
CA ILE A 9 5.17 -12.04 -11.06
C ILE A 9 5.21 -12.67 -9.65
N LEU A 10 6.36 -13.12 -9.12
CA LEU A 10 6.39 -13.84 -7.82
C LEU A 10 7.42 -13.36 -6.80
N GLY A 11 7.80 -12.07 -6.82
CA GLY A 11 8.53 -11.47 -5.69
C GLY A 11 9.76 -10.62 -6.05
N GLY A 12 9.87 -10.13 -7.29
CA GLY A 12 10.94 -9.21 -7.68
C GLY A 12 10.92 -7.93 -6.82
N GLY A 13 9.76 -7.28 -6.69
CA GLY A 13 9.61 -6.07 -5.88
C GLY A 13 10.05 -6.24 -4.43
N TYR A 14 9.73 -7.38 -3.80
CA TYR A 14 10.18 -7.69 -2.44
C TYR A 14 11.70 -7.89 -2.36
N GLN A 15 12.30 -8.54 -3.36
CA GLN A 15 13.75 -8.71 -3.42
C GLN A 15 14.48 -7.38 -3.66
N SER A 16 13.93 -6.52 -4.51
CA SER A 16 14.43 -5.16 -4.77
C SER A 16 14.36 -4.31 -3.49
N TYR A 17 13.22 -4.36 -2.78
CA TYR A 17 13.02 -3.70 -1.49
C TYR A 17 14.03 -4.15 -0.43
N LEU A 18 14.24 -5.46 -0.28
CA LEU A 18 15.21 -6.02 0.68
C LEU A 18 16.66 -5.64 0.37
N LYS A 19 16.99 -5.34 -0.88
CA LYS A 19 18.31 -4.85 -1.31
C LYS A 19 18.47 -3.33 -1.16
N GLY A 20 17.42 -2.63 -0.75
CA GLY A 20 17.38 -1.16 -0.67
C GLY A 20 17.15 -0.50 -2.03
N ASP A 21 16.85 -1.26 -3.09
CA ASP A 21 16.45 -0.72 -4.39
C ASP A 21 14.94 -0.45 -4.39
N TYR A 22 14.57 0.58 -3.61
CA TYR A 22 13.18 0.97 -3.43
C TYR A 22 12.57 1.47 -4.74
N GLN A 23 13.36 2.10 -5.62
CA GLN A 23 12.86 2.60 -6.90
C GLN A 23 12.43 1.45 -7.81
N ALA A 24 13.24 0.39 -7.91
CA ALA A 24 12.85 -0.80 -8.65
C ALA A 24 11.63 -1.48 -8.04
N ALA A 25 11.55 -1.57 -6.70
CA ALA A 25 10.39 -2.12 -6.01
C ALA A 25 9.09 -1.34 -6.35
N PHE A 26 9.16 0.00 -6.35
CA PHE A 26 8.04 0.86 -6.73
C PHE A 26 7.58 0.60 -8.17
N GLU A 27 8.52 0.57 -9.11
CA GLU A 27 8.22 0.37 -10.54
C GLU A 27 7.64 -1.02 -10.83
N GLU A 28 8.01 -2.03 -10.05
CA GLU A 28 7.45 -3.37 -10.14
C GLU A 28 6.05 -3.46 -9.51
N TRP A 29 5.83 -2.87 -8.34
CA TRP A 29 4.55 -2.96 -7.64
C TRP A 29 3.47 -2.07 -8.24
N LEU A 30 3.81 -0.92 -8.83
CA LEU A 30 2.81 -0.01 -9.39
C LEU A 30 1.85 -0.66 -10.40
N PRO A 31 2.32 -1.30 -11.48
CA PRO A 31 1.39 -1.93 -12.43
C PRO A 31 0.62 -3.10 -11.80
N LEU A 32 1.17 -3.81 -10.81
CA LEU A 32 0.47 -4.90 -10.13
C LEU A 32 -0.65 -4.36 -9.22
N ALA A 33 -0.37 -3.29 -8.48
CA ALA A 33 -1.33 -2.62 -7.62
C ALA A 33 -2.50 -2.04 -8.43
N GLU A 34 -2.20 -1.46 -9.61
CA GLU A 34 -3.20 -0.99 -10.57
C GLU A 34 -4.07 -2.13 -11.15
N LEU A 35 -3.52 -3.35 -11.21
CA LEU A 35 -4.26 -4.57 -11.61
C LEU A 35 -5.03 -5.22 -10.46
N GLY A 36 -4.97 -4.66 -9.25
CA GLY A 36 -5.71 -5.15 -8.09
C GLY A 36 -4.92 -6.08 -7.16
N ASP A 37 -3.62 -6.28 -7.39
CA ASP A 37 -2.79 -7.12 -6.50
C ASP A 37 -2.73 -6.53 -5.09
N ILE A 38 -3.26 -7.30 -4.13
CA ILE A 38 -3.48 -6.86 -2.75
C ILE A 38 -2.18 -6.54 -2.01
N GLU A 39 -1.12 -7.33 -2.24
CA GLU A 39 0.18 -7.11 -1.61
C GLU A 39 0.88 -5.90 -2.21
N ALA A 40 0.82 -5.72 -3.53
CA ALA A 40 1.37 -4.55 -4.21
C ALA A 40 0.67 -3.26 -3.77
N GLN A 41 -0.66 -3.27 -3.63
CA GLN A 41 -1.41 -2.13 -3.10
C GLN A 41 -0.96 -1.77 -1.68
N TYR A 42 -0.86 -2.76 -0.79
CA TYR A 42 -0.37 -2.53 0.57
C TYR A 42 1.07 -1.97 0.57
N ASN A 43 1.97 -2.56 -0.20
CA ASN A 43 3.37 -2.13 -0.27
C ASN A 43 3.50 -0.71 -0.83
N LEU A 44 2.73 -0.33 -1.86
CA LEU A 44 2.69 1.06 -2.31
C LEU A 44 2.17 2.01 -1.23
N GLY A 45 1.17 1.59 -0.45
CA GLY A 45 0.70 2.32 0.72
C GLY A 45 1.86 2.63 1.69
N VAL A 46 2.64 1.61 2.05
CA VAL A 46 3.83 1.75 2.91
C VAL A 46 4.86 2.70 2.30
N MET A 47 5.14 2.59 1.00
CA MET A 47 6.13 3.46 0.35
C MET A 47 5.74 4.94 0.38
N TYR A 48 4.46 5.26 0.16
CA TYR A 48 3.96 6.64 0.30
C TYR A 48 3.88 7.10 1.76
N ASP A 49 3.59 6.20 2.69
CA ASP A 49 3.53 6.50 4.13
C ASP A 49 4.92 6.83 4.69
N GLU A 50 5.94 6.06 4.31
CA GLU A 50 7.32 6.28 4.77
C GLU A 50 8.09 7.32 3.95
N GLY A 51 7.63 7.62 2.73
CA GLY A 51 8.41 8.41 1.77
C GLY A 51 9.62 7.64 1.23
N THR A 52 9.46 6.34 1.04
CA THR A 52 10.51 5.42 0.56
C THR A 52 10.44 5.33 -0.97
N SER A 53 11.53 5.72 -1.67
CA SER A 53 11.62 5.91 -3.14
C SER A 53 10.74 7.03 -3.74
N VAL A 54 9.61 7.36 -3.12
CA VAL A 54 8.74 8.48 -3.49
C VAL A 54 8.64 9.49 -2.36
N ALA A 55 8.23 10.72 -2.66
CA ALA A 55 7.95 11.69 -1.60
C ALA A 55 6.80 11.19 -0.71
N GLN A 56 6.92 11.38 0.61
CA GLN A 56 5.87 11.02 1.55
C GLN A 56 4.56 11.73 1.18
N ASP A 57 3.49 10.96 1.07
CA ASP A 57 2.15 11.43 0.76
C ASP A 57 1.12 10.55 1.48
N LEU A 58 0.76 10.98 2.69
CA LEU A 58 -0.17 10.23 3.53
C LEU A 58 -1.56 10.10 2.90
N GLY A 59 -1.97 11.03 2.01
CA GLY A 59 -3.24 10.93 1.31
C GLY A 59 -3.23 9.75 0.34
N LYS A 60 -2.18 9.65 -0.49
CA LYS A 60 -1.99 8.50 -1.38
C LYS A 60 -1.80 7.19 -0.64
N ALA A 61 -1.07 7.21 0.49
CA ALA A 61 -0.92 6.04 1.34
C ALA A 61 -2.30 5.51 1.79
N ALA A 62 -3.16 6.40 2.28
CA ALA A 62 -4.51 6.04 2.71
C ALA A 62 -5.35 5.45 1.57
N ASP A 63 -5.24 5.99 0.35
CA ASP A 63 -5.97 5.48 -0.80
C ASP A 63 -5.51 4.07 -1.19
N TRP A 64 -4.19 3.81 -1.21
CA TRP A 64 -3.66 2.47 -1.48
C TRP A 64 -3.99 1.46 -0.38
N TYR A 65 -3.87 1.85 0.89
CA TYR A 65 -4.31 1.02 2.01
C TYR A 65 -5.80 0.74 1.92
N ARG A 66 -6.65 1.70 1.53
CA ARG A 66 -8.08 1.47 1.33
C ARG A 66 -8.36 0.39 0.29
N MET A 67 -7.68 0.44 -0.87
CA MET A 67 -7.85 -0.59 -1.90
C MET A 67 -7.50 -1.99 -1.38
N ALA A 68 -6.38 -2.14 -0.65
CA ALA A 68 -6.00 -3.42 -0.06
C ALA A 68 -6.95 -3.85 1.09
N ALA A 69 -7.40 -2.90 1.91
CA ALA A 69 -8.29 -3.12 3.04
C ALA A 69 -9.68 -3.59 2.61
N GLU A 70 -10.22 -3.03 1.52
CA GLU A 70 -11.48 -3.44 0.90
C GLU A 70 -11.43 -4.88 0.38
N GLN A 71 -10.23 -5.38 0.05
CA GLN A 71 -9.99 -6.77 -0.35
C GLN A 71 -9.75 -7.71 0.86
N GLY A 72 -9.77 -7.20 2.09
CA GLY A 72 -9.59 -8.00 3.30
C GLY A 72 -8.14 -8.11 3.79
N PHE A 73 -7.22 -7.26 3.32
CA PHE A 73 -5.85 -7.28 3.83
C PHE A 73 -5.78 -6.68 5.24
N VAL A 74 -5.58 -7.54 6.23
CA VAL A 74 -5.63 -7.18 7.66
C VAL A 74 -4.67 -6.03 8.01
N ASP A 75 -3.43 -6.06 7.54
CA ASP A 75 -2.47 -4.99 7.84
C ASP A 75 -2.88 -3.64 7.22
N ALA A 76 -3.49 -3.67 6.04
CA ALA A 76 -4.01 -2.45 5.40
C ALA A 76 -5.23 -1.91 6.15
N GLN A 77 -6.11 -2.79 6.65
CA GLN A 77 -7.25 -2.41 7.47
C GLN A 77 -6.78 -1.76 8.78
N ALA A 78 -5.78 -2.35 9.44
CA ALA A 78 -5.20 -1.79 10.66
C ALA A 78 -4.58 -0.40 10.41
N ASN A 79 -3.75 -0.27 9.36
CA ASN A 79 -3.11 1.00 9.02
C ASN A 79 -4.14 2.08 8.66
N LEU A 80 -5.14 1.76 7.83
CA LEU A 80 -6.19 2.71 7.47
C LEU A 80 -7.02 3.12 8.69
N GLY A 81 -7.34 2.19 9.59
CA GLY A 81 -8.03 2.48 10.84
C GLY A 81 -7.25 3.44 11.74
N LEU A 82 -5.93 3.24 11.86
CA LEU A 82 -5.04 4.15 12.59
C LEU A 82 -4.95 5.53 11.93
N MET A 83 -4.92 5.60 10.59
CA MET A 83 -4.91 6.86 9.85
C MET A 83 -6.19 7.67 10.10
N TYR A 84 -7.35 7.03 10.08
CA TYR A 84 -8.62 7.66 10.45
C TYR A 84 -8.66 8.09 11.92
N TYR A 85 -8.08 7.30 12.83
CA TYR A 85 -8.02 7.65 14.24
C TYR A 85 -7.18 8.92 14.46
N GLN A 86 -6.03 9.03 13.78
CA GLN A 86 -5.07 10.11 13.95
C GLN A 86 -5.33 11.32 13.04
N GLY A 87 -6.15 11.17 12.01
CA GLY A 87 -6.33 12.20 10.97
C GLY A 87 -5.08 12.38 10.10
N GLN A 88 -4.36 11.28 9.83
CA GLN A 88 -3.15 11.27 8.99
C GLN A 88 -3.52 10.91 7.56
N GLY A 89 -3.29 11.80 6.60
CA GLY A 89 -3.64 11.58 5.19
C GLY A 89 -5.15 11.60 4.88
N VAL A 90 -5.99 11.38 5.89
CA VAL A 90 -7.45 11.47 5.88
C VAL A 90 -7.92 12.37 7.01
N SER A 91 -9.15 12.88 6.92
CA SER A 91 -9.76 13.57 8.06
C SER A 91 -10.00 12.59 9.21
N CYS A 92 -9.79 13.05 10.45
CA CYS A 92 -10.05 12.24 11.64
C CYS A 92 -11.53 11.79 11.66
N ASP A 93 -11.75 10.49 11.75
CA ASP A 93 -13.08 9.86 11.78
C ASP A 93 -13.04 8.62 12.67
N ARG A 94 -13.68 8.73 13.85
CA ARG A 94 -13.65 7.64 14.84
C ARG A 94 -14.54 6.47 14.47
N GLU A 95 -15.60 6.69 13.69
CA GLU A 95 -16.48 5.61 13.26
C GLU A 95 -15.77 4.76 12.21
N GLN A 96 -15.13 5.41 11.23
CA GLN A 96 -14.32 4.71 10.23
C GLN A 96 -13.11 4.03 10.86
N ALA A 97 -12.43 4.69 11.81
CA ALA A 97 -11.33 4.06 12.54
C ALA A 97 -11.77 2.76 13.24
N ALA A 98 -12.88 2.81 13.98
CA ALA A 98 -13.42 1.64 14.67
C ALA A 98 -13.86 0.55 13.69
N HIS A 99 -14.47 0.92 12.56
CA HIS A 99 -14.88 -0.03 11.53
C HIS A 99 -13.70 -0.82 10.97
N TRP A 100 -12.65 -0.13 10.50
CA TRP A 100 -11.49 -0.79 9.92
C TRP A 100 -10.68 -1.59 10.96
N LEU A 101 -10.53 -1.08 12.17
CA LEU A 101 -9.85 -1.80 13.27
C LEU A 101 -10.62 -3.03 13.78
N GLN A 102 -11.94 -3.11 13.54
CA GLN A 102 -12.72 -4.31 13.85
C GLN A 102 -12.61 -5.38 12.76
N LEU A 103 -12.26 -4.99 11.54
CA LEU A 103 -12.06 -5.92 10.42
C LEU A 103 -10.66 -6.53 10.40
N ALA A 104 -9.66 -5.76 10.84
CA ALA A 104 -8.28 -6.21 11.03
C ALA A 104 -8.17 -7.28 12.13
#